data_AF-A0A1G3M117-F1
#
_entry.id   AF-A0A1G3M117-F1
#
_cell.length_a   1.000
_cell.length_b   1.000
_cell.length_c   1.000
_cell.angle_alpha   90.00
_cell.angle_beta   90.00
_cell.angle_gamma   90.00
#
_symmetry.space_group_name_H-M   'P 1'
#
loop_
_entity.id
_entity.type
_entity.pdbx_description
1 polymer ?
#
loop_
_entity_poly.entity_id
_entity_poly.type
_entity_poly.pdbx_seq_one_letter_code
_entity_poly.pdbx_strand_id
1 'polypeptide(L)'
;MARKDIEGFFWNDTPPPKPPPKEKPKRTPPERTWERPDYLPNLAEALVFNVDLLQDHELLPAVCRGERFVFDIECYPNYFLIAFQSVLTRKVMYFELAPGIPLLVDKLRWVMEHLCIVSFNGYNYDMPIASLAVAGKSNAQLFHATEEIILRNARPADVLRQYKAKALKSNHIDLIEVAPLRASLKIYSGRLHCPRMQDLPFVPGTVLSFEQAAIVRWYCCNDLNNTALLYHELEDQITLRETLGKEYGVDLRSRSDAQIAETVISHEVVKLNGARSKRPEIPPGTRFKYNMPSFVQYSSDAMRWVLEVVRNVDFVVSESGEVGMPPELKDLAIPIGGGLYRMGIGGLHSSEQKAAHFADENTVLIDRDVASYYPNIILNQGLFPQHLGVAFLHVYRQLVTRRLHAKHTGDKVTADSIKITINGGFGKFGSPYSILYSPHLLIQVTITGQLCLLMLIERLEAIGIPVVSANTDGIIIKCPKARQSDLDAVIQGWEKDTSF
;
A
#
# COMPACT_ATOMS: atom_id res chain seq x y z
N MET A 1 28.30 50.80 16.19
CA MET A 1 27.65 50.38 17.45
C MET A 1 28.32 49.08 17.90
N ALA A 2 28.88 49.05 19.10
CA ALA A 2 29.44 47.82 19.67
C ALA A 2 28.30 46.79 19.90
N ARG A 3 28.58 45.50 19.70
CA ARG A 3 27.61 44.44 19.99
C ARG A 3 27.27 44.44 21.49
N LYS A 4 26.02 44.09 21.83
CA LYS A 4 25.48 44.13 23.20
C LYS A 4 26.01 43.01 24.12
N ASP A 5 26.80 42.07 23.58
CA ASP A 5 27.30 40.85 24.22
C ASP A 5 28.82 40.88 24.51
N ILE A 6 29.43 42.08 24.49
CA ILE A 6 30.84 42.27 24.86
C ILE A 6 31.02 42.07 26.37
N GLU A 7 31.89 41.13 26.74
CA GLU A 7 32.34 40.90 28.10
C GLU A 7 33.89 40.96 28.13
N GLY A 8 34.43 42.17 28.35
CA GLY A 8 35.88 42.41 28.27
C GLY A 8 36.43 42.31 26.84
N PHE A 9 37.45 41.47 26.63
CA PHE A 9 38.07 41.20 25.32
C PHE A 9 37.49 39.97 24.59
N PHE A 10 36.47 39.30 25.17
CA PHE A 10 35.91 38.05 24.66
C PHE A 10 34.39 38.15 24.40
N TRP A 11 33.87 37.20 23.63
CA TRP A 11 32.44 37.02 23.37
C TRP A 11 31.86 36.03 24.37
N ASN A 12 30.67 36.30 24.88
CA ASN A 12 29.94 35.32 25.67
C ASN A 12 29.23 34.32 24.74
N ASP A 13 29.95 33.25 24.36
CA ASP A 13 29.44 32.15 23.52
C ASP A 13 28.56 31.15 24.31
N THR A 14 28.17 31.47 25.54
CA THR A 14 27.33 30.58 26.35
C THR A 14 25.92 30.58 25.77
N PRO A 15 25.39 29.41 25.34
CA PRO A 15 24.02 29.35 24.83
C PRO A 15 23.06 29.87 25.89
N PRO A 16 22.08 30.73 25.54
CA PRO A 16 21.09 31.19 26.50
C PRO A 16 20.43 29.95 27.15
N PRO A 17 20.24 29.95 28.48
CA PRO A 17 19.68 28.81 29.19
C PRO A 17 18.35 28.42 28.52
N LYS A 18 18.22 27.14 28.15
CA LYS A 18 16.99 26.63 27.53
C LYS A 18 15.82 27.03 28.42
N PRO A 19 14.80 27.73 27.88
CA PRO A 19 13.62 28.06 28.66
C PRO A 19 13.03 26.78 29.25
N PRO A 20 12.59 26.80 30.52
CA PRO A 20 11.99 25.63 31.13
C PRO A 20 10.84 25.13 30.24
N PRO A 21 10.72 23.81 30.02
CA PRO A 21 9.66 23.27 29.20
C PRO A 21 8.32 23.76 29.76
N LYS A 22 7.53 24.46 28.93
CA LYS A 22 6.16 24.83 29.31
C LYS A 22 5.44 23.56 29.74
N GLU A 23 5.00 23.49 31.00
CA GLU A 23 4.11 22.43 31.45
C GLU A 23 2.89 22.44 30.56
N LYS A 24 2.78 21.44 29.69
CA LYS A 24 1.58 21.26 28.88
C LYS A 24 0.44 21.02 29.85
N PRO A 25 -0.67 21.77 29.77
CA PRO A 25 -1.80 21.54 30.66
C PRO A 25 -2.22 20.07 30.55
N LYS A 26 -2.11 19.34 31.67
CA LYS A 26 -2.48 17.93 31.74
C LYS A 26 -4.01 17.85 31.66
N ARG A 27 -4.53 17.76 30.44
CA ARG A 27 -5.97 17.62 30.20
C ARG A 27 -6.42 16.27 30.72
N THR A 28 -7.35 16.27 31.67
CA THR A 28 -8.01 15.05 32.11
C THR A 28 -8.95 14.59 30.98
N PRO A 29 -8.88 13.33 30.52
CA PRO A 29 -9.84 12.83 29.57
C PRO A 29 -11.25 12.88 30.18
N PRO A 30 -12.30 13.12 29.37
CA PRO A 30 -13.67 13.04 29.85
C PRO A 30 -13.97 11.63 30.35
N GLU A 31 -14.98 11.53 31.22
CA GLU A 31 -15.46 10.24 31.68
C GLU A 31 -15.91 9.39 30.48
N ARG A 32 -15.58 8.09 30.51
CA ARG A 32 -15.89 7.15 29.42
C ARG A 32 -17.33 6.68 29.50
N THR A 33 -18.26 7.59 29.28
CA THR A 33 -19.71 7.31 29.37
C THR A 33 -20.16 6.20 28.42
N TRP A 34 -19.41 5.95 27.34
CA TRP A 34 -19.67 4.89 26.36
C TRP A 34 -19.39 3.47 26.84
N GLU A 35 -18.75 3.30 28.01
CA GLU A 35 -18.51 1.99 28.62
C GLU A 35 -19.58 1.60 29.64
N ARG A 36 -20.54 2.49 29.90
CA ARG A 36 -21.60 2.25 30.88
C ARG A 36 -22.65 1.28 30.32
N PRO A 37 -23.26 0.41 31.16
CA PRO A 37 -24.30 -0.52 30.70
C PRO A 37 -25.56 0.14 30.12
N ASP A 38 -25.86 1.38 30.53
CA ASP A 38 -27.00 2.18 30.08
C ASP A 38 -26.68 3.05 28.85
N TYR A 39 -25.46 2.98 28.32
CA TYR A 39 -25.09 3.65 27.10
C TYR A 39 -25.78 2.97 25.91
N LEU A 40 -26.75 3.65 25.29
CA LEU A 40 -27.54 3.14 24.17
C LEU A 40 -27.59 4.18 23.05
N PRO A 41 -26.48 4.40 22.32
CA PRO A 41 -26.40 5.46 21.33
C PRO A 41 -27.35 5.19 20.17
N ASN A 42 -28.20 6.17 19.84
CA ASN A 42 -29.12 6.13 18.70
C ASN A 42 -30.04 4.88 18.71
N LEU A 43 -30.49 4.47 19.90
CA LEU A 43 -31.34 3.30 20.05
C LEU A 43 -32.65 3.43 19.28
N ALA A 44 -33.25 4.62 19.27
CA ALA A 44 -34.51 4.86 18.57
C ALA A 44 -34.37 4.55 17.08
N GLU A 45 -33.30 5.03 16.46
CA GLU A 45 -32.95 4.76 15.08
C GLU A 45 -32.67 3.27 14.84
N ALA A 46 -31.91 2.62 15.73
CA ALA A 46 -31.58 1.21 15.62
C ALA A 46 -32.82 0.29 15.72
N LEU A 47 -33.81 0.63 16.56
CA LEU A 47 -35.04 -0.15 16.73
C LEU A 47 -36.02 0.00 15.55
N VAL A 48 -36.07 1.18 14.93
CA VAL A 48 -36.93 1.43 13.75
C VAL A 48 -36.20 1.14 12.43
N PHE A 49 -34.90 0.86 12.49
CA PHE A 49 -34.09 0.57 11.32
C PHE A 49 -34.61 -0.67 10.60
N ASN A 50 -35.22 -0.44 9.44
CA ASN A 50 -35.67 -1.47 8.56
C ASN A 50 -34.79 -1.47 7.31
N VAL A 51 -34.20 -2.61 6.98
CA VAL A 51 -33.47 -2.82 5.74
C VAL A 51 -34.36 -3.55 4.74
N ASP A 52 -34.18 -3.25 3.46
CA ASP A 52 -34.81 -4.05 2.42
C ASP A 52 -34.19 -5.45 2.42
N LEU A 53 -34.94 -6.43 2.92
CA LEU A 53 -34.45 -7.78 3.12
C LEU A 53 -34.50 -8.57 1.82
N LEU A 54 -33.38 -9.20 1.49
CA LEU A 54 -33.30 -10.16 0.39
C LEU A 54 -34.15 -11.39 0.71
N GLN A 55 -35.12 -11.68 -0.17
CA GLN A 55 -36.00 -12.82 0.00
C GLN A 55 -35.35 -14.10 -0.55
N ASP A 56 -35.74 -15.26 -0.01
CA ASP A 56 -35.10 -16.55 -0.34
C ASP A 56 -35.21 -16.91 -1.82
N HIS A 57 -36.31 -16.53 -2.48
CA HIS A 57 -36.51 -16.76 -3.91
C HIS A 57 -35.60 -15.88 -4.79
N GLU A 58 -34.95 -14.86 -4.23
CA GLU A 58 -34.03 -13.96 -4.94
C GLU A 58 -32.57 -14.49 -4.91
N LEU A 59 -32.24 -15.42 -4.01
CA LEU A 59 -30.88 -15.94 -3.83
C LEU A 59 -30.36 -16.68 -5.06
N LEU A 60 -31.14 -17.62 -5.60
CA LEU A 60 -30.73 -18.39 -6.78
C LEU A 60 -30.60 -17.48 -8.03
N PRO A 61 -31.56 -16.58 -8.33
CA PRO A 61 -31.38 -15.58 -9.37
C PRO A 61 -30.13 -14.71 -9.19
N ALA A 62 -29.79 -14.31 -7.95
CA ALA A 62 -28.59 -13.52 -7.67
C ALA A 62 -27.30 -14.30 -8.00
N VAL A 63 -27.23 -15.59 -7.65
CA VAL A 63 -26.13 -16.48 -8.06
C VAL A 63 -26.03 -16.57 -9.59
N CYS A 64 -27.15 -16.80 -10.28
CA CYS A 64 -27.17 -16.92 -11.74
C CYS A 64 -26.73 -15.65 -12.46
N ARG A 65 -26.99 -14.48 -11.87
CA ARG A 65 -26.51 -13.18 -12.36
C ARG A 65 -25.03 -12.90 -12.00
N GLY A 66 -24.42 -13.71 -11.14
CA GLY A 66 -23.08 -13.47 -10.62
C GLY A 66 -23.02 -12.24 -9.72
N GLU A 67 -24.11 -11.92 -9.01
CA GLU A 67 -24.13 -10.80 -8.07
C GLU A 67 -23.08 -10.96 -6.97
N ARG A 68 -22.48 -9.83 -6.59
CA ARG A 68 -21.52 -9.75 -5.49
C ARG A 68 -22.19 -9.22 -4.23
N PHE A 69 -21.84 -9.82 -3.11
CA PHE A 69 -22.36 -9.48 -1.80
C PHE A 69 -21.23 -9.05 -0.89
N VAL A 70 -21.23 -7.81 -0.42
CA VAL A 70 -20.33 -7.43 0.68
C VAL A 70 -20.83 -8.09 1.96
N PHE A 71 -19.93 -8.48 2.85
CA PHE A 71 -20.30 -9.08 4.13
C PHE A 71 -19.34 -8.68 5.24
N ASP A 72 -19.85 -8.76 6.47
CA ASP A 72 -19.16 -8.36 7.70
C ASP A 72 -19.70 -9.16 8.90
N ILE A 73 -18.90 -9.26 9.97
CA ILE A 73 -19.22 -10.04 11.18
C ILE A 73 -19.07 -9.20 12.45
N GLU A 74 -20.08 -9.29 13.30
CA GLU A 74 -20.01 -8.81 14.69
C GLU A 74 -20.06 -9.98 15.66
N CYS A 75 -19.12 -10.02 16.61
CA CYS A 75 -18.97 -11.16 17.52
C CYS A 75 -18.75 -10.71 18.98
N TYR A 76 -19.68 -11.09 19.84
CA TYR A 76 -19.71 -10.84 21.28
C TYR A 76 -19.99 -12.14 22.05
N PRO A 77 -19.68 -12.21 23.37
CA PRO A 77 -19.80 -13.44 24.15
C PRO A 77 -21.17 -14.13 24.10
N ASN A 78 -22.25 -13.36 23.92
CA ASN A 78 -23.62 -13.84 23.85
C ASN A 78 -24.33 -13.53 22.52
N TYR A 79 -23.67 -12.91 21.54
CA TYR A 79 -24.30 -12.48 20.31
C TYR A 79 -23.32 -12.60 19.13
N PHE A 80 -23.73 -13.28 18.07
CA PHE A 80 -23.03 -13.34 16.81
C PHE A 80 -23.96 -12.90 15.69
N LEU A 81 -23.46 -12.05 14.81
CA LEU A 81 -24.13 -11.56 13.62
C LEU A 81 -23.19 -11.71 12.44
N ILE A 82 -23.71 -12.24 11.34
CA ILE A 82 -23.08 -12.15 10.03
C ILE A 82 -24.10 -11.57 9.06
N ALA A 83 -23.73 -10.49 8.39
CA ALA A 83 -24.63 -9.76 7.50
C ALA A 83 -24.01 -9.62 6.11
N PHE A 84 -24.87 -9.56 5.09
CA PHE A 84 -24.55 -9.51 3.68
C PHE A 84 -25.38 -8.42 3.01
N GLN A 85 -24.81 -7.71 2.05
CA GLN A 85 -25.52 -6.74 1.23
C GLN A 85 -25.19 -6.93 -0.25
N SER A 86 -26.22 -7.05 -1.10
CA SER A 86 -26.02 -7.06 -2.56
C SER A 86 -25.46 -5.71 -3.00
N VAL A 87 -24.34 -5.73 -3.71
CA VAL A 87 -23.74 -4.52 -4.29
C VAL A 87 -24.67 -3.91 -5.37
N LEU A 88 -25.46 -4.75 -6.04
CA LEU A 88 -26.37 -4.32 -7.11
C LEU A 88 -27.69 -3.77 -6.57
N THR A 89 -28.38 -4.53 -5.72
CA THR A 89 -29.74 -4.18 -5.26
C THR A 89 -29.77 -3.45 -3.93
N ARG A 90 -28.65 -3.43 -3.19
CA ARG A 90 -28.52 -2.94 -1.81
C ARG A 90 -29.36 -3.67 -0.77
N LYS A 91 -30.06 -4.74 -1.17
CA LYS A 91 -30.80 -5.62 -0.26
C LYS A 91 -29.87 -6.34 0.69
N VAL A 92 -30.32 -6.51 1.93
CA VAL A 92 -29.55 -7.06 3.04
C VAL A 92 -30.08 -8.44 3.40
N MET A 93 -29.18 -9.34 3.80
CA MET A 93 -29.51 -10.61 4.43
C MET A 93 -28.58 -10.77 5.63
N TYR A 94 -29.09 -11.23 6.77
CA TYR A 94 -28.24 -11.46 7.93
C TYR A 94 -28.68 -12.70 8.71
N PHE A 95 -27.76 -13.23 9.50
CA PHE A 95 -27.94 -14.40 10.35
C PHE A 95 -27.44 -14.10 11.74
N GLU A 96 -28.20 -14.53 12.74
CA GLU A 96 -27.92 -14.25 14.14
C GLU A 96 -27.85 -15.53 14.96
N LEU A 97 -26.99 -15.52 15.97
CA LEU A 97 -26.96 -16.48 17.06
C LEU A 97 -27.01 -15.70 18.37
N ALA A 98 -28.11 -15.84 19.11
CA ALA A 98 -28.35 -15.12 20.36
C ALA A 98 -29.14 -15.99 21.35
N PRO A 99 -29.32 -15.59 22.62
CA PRO A 99 -30.16 -16.32 23.55
C PRO A 99 -31.59 -16.49 23.00
N GLY A 100 -32.01 -17.74 22.78
CA GLY A 100 -33.32 -18.06 22.19
C GLY A 100 -33.41 -17.93 20.66
N ILE A 101 -32.33 -17.52 19.98
CA ILE A 101 -32.28 -17.38 18.52
C ILE A 101 -31.19 -18.32 17.97
N PRO A 102 -31.56 -19.47 17.38
CA PRO A 102 -30.60 -20.39 16.79
C PRO A 102 -30.11 -19.89 15.42
N LEU A 103 -28.84 -20.16 15.11
CA LEU A 103 -28.27 -19.85 13.81
C LEU A 103 -28.84 -20.77 12.71
N LEU A 104 -29.27 -20.21 11.59
CA LEU A 104 -29.69 -20.97 10.41
C LEU A 104 -28.46 -21.49 9.63
N VAL A 105 -27.77 -22.46 10.22
CA VAL A 105 -26.46 -22.96 9.73
C VAL A 105 -26.49 -23.45 8.28
N ASP A 106 -27.50 -24.20 7.87
CA ASP A 106 -27.55 -24.77 6.51
C ASP A 106 -27.71 -23.69 5.44
N LYS A 107 -28.56 -22.69 5.72
CA LYS A 107 -28.75 -21.54 4.82
C LYS A 107 -27.49 -20.68 4.78
N LEU A 108 -26.86 -20.41 5.93
CA LEU A 108 -25.60 -19.69 5.99
C LEU A 108 -24.50 -20.42 5.20
N ARG A 109 -24.36 -21.74 5.38
CA ARG A 109 -23.43 -22.56 4.61
C ARG A 109 -23.66 -22.40 3.11
N TRP A 110 -24.91 -22.54 2.67
CA TRP A 110 -25.27 -22.40 1.26
C TRP A 110 -24.86 -21.03 0.71
N VAL A 111 -25.19 -19.96 1.44
CA VAL A 111 -24.82 -18.57 1.09
C VAL A 111 -23.31 -18.42 0.94
N MET A 112 -22.54 -18.89 1.92
CA MET A 112 -21.08 -18.80 1.91
C MET A 112 -20.43 -19.62 0.78
N GLU A 113 -21.04 -20.73 0.36
CA GLU A 113 -20.48 -21.63 -0.67
C GLU A 113 -20.86 -21.22 -2.11
N HIS A 114 -21.99 -20.53 -2.30
CA HIS A 114 -22.55 -20.27 -3.64
C HIS A 114 -22.52 -18.80 -4.09
N LEU A 115 -22.51 -17.83 -3.17
CA LEU A 115 -22.42 -16.41 -3.54
C LEU A 115 -20.96 -16.00 -3.80
N CYS A 116 -20.79 -14.97 -4.63
CA CYS A 116 -19.54 -14.21 -4.66
C CYS A 116 -19.57 -13.20 -3.51
N ILE A 117 -18.80 -13.46 -2.46
CA ILE A 117 -18.77 -12.62 -1.26
C ILE A 117 -17.52 -11.73 -1.23
N VAL A 118 -17.67 -10.52 -0.71
CA VAL A 118 -16.62 -9.49 -0.65
C VAL A 118 -16.49 -9.00 0.78
N SER A 119 -15.29 -8.90 1.33
CA SER A 119 -15.09 -8.29 2.65
C SER A 119 -13.82 -7.48 2.74
N PHE A 120 -13.60 -6.85 3.89
CA PHE A 120 -12.38 -6.14 4.21
C PHE A 120 -11.65 -6.87 5.36
N ASN A 121 -10.48 -7.46 5.07
CA ASN A 121 -9.70 -8.30 5.99
C ASN A 121 -10.33 -9.68 6.29
N GLY A 122 -11.18 -10.18 5.39
CA GLY A 122 -11.91 -11.43 5.57
C GLY A 122 -11.05 -12.66 5.75
N TYR A 123 -9.91 -12.78 5.06
CA TYR A 123 -9.07 -13.98 5.21
C TYR A 123 -8.50 -14.12 6.63
N ASN A 124 -8.22 -13.00 7.29
CA ASN A 124 -7.65 -13.00 8.62
C ASN A 124 -8.70 -13.11 9.72
N TYR A 125 -9.93 -12.62 9.50
CA TYR A 125 -10.96 -12.57 10.53
C TYR A 125 -12.29 -13.21 10.13
N ASP A 126 -13.00 -12.68 9.15
CA ASP A 126 -14.40 -13.07 8.90
C ASP A 126 -14.54 -14.52 8.43
N MET A 127 -13.68 -14.96 7.52
CA MET A 127 -13.72 -16.31 6.95
C MET A 127 -13.48 -17.42 7.97
N PRO A 128 -12.48 -17.36 8.87
CA PRO A 128 -12.34 -18.35 9.93
C PRO A 128 -13.52 -18.31 10.92
N ILE A 129 -14.03 -17.13 11.30
CA ILE A 129 -15.17 -17.04 12.22
C ILE A 129 -16.46 -17.59 11.57
N ALA A 130 -16.74 -17.27 10.31
CA ALA A 130 -17.85 -17.84 9.55
C ALA A 130 -17.73 -19.38 9.43
N SER A 131 -16.52 -19.89 9.24
CA SER A 131 -16.25 -21.34 9.20
C SER A 131 -16.57 -22.01 10.54
N LEU A 132 -16.28 -21.35 11.66
CA LEU A 132 -16.66 -21.82 13.00
C LEU A 132 -18.17 -21.76 13.21
N ALA A 133 -18.82 -20.66 12.80
CA ALA A 133 -20.27 -20.51 12.91
C ALA A 133 -21.00 -21.61 12.13
N VAL A 134 -20.57 -21.87 10.90
CA VAL A 134 -21.10 -22.95 10.04
C VAL A 134 -20.75 -24.36 10.58
N ALA A 135 -19.70 -24.49 11.41
CA ALA A 135 -19.39 -25.72 12.15
C ALA A 135 -20.21 -25.88 13.45
N GLY A 136 -21.17 -24.99 13.71
CA GLY A 136 -22.07 -25.06 14.86
C GLY A 136 -21.42 -24.68 16.20
N LYS A 137 -20.39 -23.82 16.18
CA LYS A 137 -19.77 -23.33 17.42
C LYS A 137 -20.66 -22.33 18.14
N SER A 138 -20.62 -22.34 19.48
CA SER A 138 -21.42 -21.43 20.32
C SER A 138 -20.87 -20.00 20.33
N ASN A 139 -21.67 -19.02 20.75
CA ASN A 139 -21.23 -17.62 20.88
C ASN A 139 -19.94 -17.47 21.71
N ALA A 140 -19.82 -18.16 22.84
CA ALA A 140 -18.61 -18.14 23.66
C ALA A 140 -17.38 -18.68 22.90
N GLN A 141 -17.56 -19.71 22.07
CA GLN A 141 -16.47 -20.26 21.25
C GLN A 141 -16.09 -19.32 20.10
N LEU A 142 -17.06 -18.70 19.44
CA LEU A 142 -16.84 -17.71 18.38
C LEU A 142 -16.13 -16.46 18.92
N PHE A 143 -16.53 -16.01 20.11
CA PHE A 143 -15.89 -14.88 20.76
C PHE A 143 -14.47 -15.20 21.24
N HIS A 144 -14.24 -16.37 21.83
CA HIS A 144 -12.87 -16.78 22.18
C HIS A 144 -11.96 -16.88 20.95
N ALA A 145 -12.47 -17.40 19.83
CA ALA A 145 -11.73 -17.40 18.57
C ALA A 145 -11.43 -15.97 18.07
N THR A 146 -12.36 -15.04 18.26
CA THR A 146 -12.16 -13.60 17.96
C THR A 146 -11.02 -13.03 18.80
N GLU A 147 -10.98 -13.30 20.10
CA GLU A 147 -9.88 -12.86 20.98
C GLU A 147 -8.54 -13.48 20.59
N GLU A 148 -8.52 -14.75 20.19
CA GLU A 148 -7.29 -15.41 19.72
C GLU A 148 -6.73 -14.74 18.46
N ILE A 149 -7.59 -14.43 17.49
CA ILE A 149 -7.17 -13.78 16.24
C ILE A 149 -6.73 -12.34 16.50
N ILE A 150 -7.56 -11.55 17.18
CA ILE A 150 -7.34 -10.09 17.30
C ILE A 150 -6.32 -9.75 18.39
N LEU A 151 -6.42 -10.34 19.58
CA LEU A 151 -5.57 -9.97 20.72
C LEU A 151 -4.28 -10.78 20.78
N ARG A 152 -4.31 -12.04 20.35
CA ARG A 152 -3.14 -12.94 20.40
C ARG A 152 -2.45 -13.12 19.06
N ASN A 153 -2.95 -12.49 17.98
CA ASN A 153 -2.44 -12.64 16.62
C ASN A 153 -2.34 -14.11 16.18
N ALA A 154 -3.27 -14.96 16.64
CA ALA A 154 -3.30 -16.37 16.27
C ALA A 154 -3.59 -16.52 14.77
N ARG A 155 -2.90 -17.45 14.11
CA ARG A 155 -3.13 -17.72 12.69
C ARG A 155 -4.52 -18.36 12.50
N PRO A 156 -5.34 -17.91 11.53
CA PRO A 156 -6.65 -18.49 11.25
C PRO A 156 -6.67 -20.02 11.15
N ALA A 157 -5.67 -20.60 10.50
CA ALA A 157 -5.56 -22.05 10.33
C ALA A 157 -5.36 -22.81 11.66
N ASP A 158 -4.65 -22.21 12.62
CA ASP A 158 -4.43 -22.83 13.93
C ASP A 158 -5.71 -22.75 14.79
N VAL A 159 -6.41 -21.62 14.74
CA VAL A 159 -7.73 -21.45 15.38
C VAL A 159 -8.73 -22.49 14.83
N LEU A 160 -8.85 -22.62 13.51
CA LEU A 160 -9.73 -23.63 12.92
C LEU A 160 -9.38 -25.06 13.37
N ARG A 161 -8.07 -25.38 13.46
CA ARG A 161 -7.60 -26.69 13.93
C ARG A 161 -7.97 -26.93 15.40
N GLN A 162 -7.78 -25.94 16.27
CA GLN A 162 -8.13 -26.00 17.69
C GLN A 162 -9.60 -26.36 17.90
N TYR A 163 -10.49 -25.77 17.10
CA TYR A 163 -11.92 -26.03 17.16
C TYR A 163 -12.38 -27.22 16.29
N LYS A 164 -11.47 -27.93 15.63
CA LYS A 164 -11.75 -29.05 14.71
C LYS A 164 -12.74 -28.66 13.60
N ALA A 165 -12.62 -27.43 13.10
CA ALA A 165 -13.44 -26.92 12.00
C ALA A 165 -12.65 -26.93 10.69
N LYS A 166 -13.37 -27.07 9.57
CA LYS A 166 -12.79 -26.96 8.22
C LYS A 166 -13.00 -25.54 7.72
N ALA A 167 -12.00 -24.99 7.03
CA ALA A 167 -12.17 -23.73 6.31
C ALA A 167 -13.24 -23.89 5.22
N LEU A 168 -14.13 -22.90 5.12
CA LEU A 168 -15.10 -22.82 4.03
C LEU A 168 -14.40 -22.60 2.69
N LYS A 169 -14.92 -23.25 1.65
CA LYS A 169 -14.52 -22.99 0.27
C LYS A 169 -15.54 -22.04 -0.34
N SER A 170 -15.18 -20.77 -0.42
CA SER A 170 -16.07 -19.69 -0.87
C SER A 170 -15.49 -18.96 -2.07
N ASN A 171 -16.36 -18.46 -2.93
CA ASN A 171 -15.98 -17.50 -3.97
C ASN A 171 -15.82 -16.11 -3.33
N HIS A 172 -14.64 -15.86 -2.74
CA HIS A 172 -14.41 -14.71 -1.87
C HIS A 172 -13.37 -13.73 -2.43
N ILE A 173 -13.68 -12.43 -2.34
CA ILE A 173 -12.78 -11.32 -2.63
C ILE A 173 -12.50 -10.57 -1.32
N ASP A 174 -11.22 -10.45 -0.96
CA ASP A 174 -10.78 -9.65 0.19
C ASP A 174 -10.14 -8.36 -0.30
N LEU A 175 -10.73 -7.22 0.08
CA LEU A 175 -10.34 -5.90 -0.41
C LEU A 175 -9.05 -5.38 0.25
N ILE A 176 -8.60 -5.94 1.39
CA ILE A 176 -7.53 -5.32 2.18
C ILE A 176 -6.20 -5.20 1.42
N GLU A 177 -5.87 -6.17 0.58
CA GLU A 177 -4.64 -6.15 -0.25
C GLU A 177 -4.81 -5.39 -1.56
N VAL A 178 -6.05 -5.11 -1.96
CA VAL A 178 -6.39 -4.33 -3.17
C VAL A 178 -6.42 -2.83 -2.84
N ALA A 179 -6.89 -2.47 -1.64
CA ALA A 179 -6.96 -1.10 -1.19
C ALA A 179 -5.56 -0.47 -1.08
N PRO A 180 -5.39 0.80 -1.48
CA PRO A 180 -4.08 1.45 -1.50
C PRO A 180 -3.60 1.77 -0.09
N LEU A 181 -2.30 1.62 0.15
CA LEU A 181 -1.66 1.83 1.46
C LEU A 181 -2.23 0.87 2.53
N ARG A 182 -1.87 1.10 3.81
CA ARG A 182 -2.46 0.38 4.94
C ARG A 182 -3.32 1.33 5.76
N ALA A 183 -4.59 1.01 5.89
CA ALA A 183 -5.55 1.75 6.69
C ALA A 183 -6.70 0.83 7.12
N SER A 184 -7.47 1.24 8.13
CA SER A 184 -8.72 0.54 8.50
C SER A 184 -9.85 0.92 7.53
N LEU A 185 -10.90 0.11 7.49
CA LEU A 185 -12.11 0.40 6.71
C LEU A 185 -12.62 1.82 7.02
N LYS A 186 -12.73 2.18 8.30
CA LYS A 186 -13.13 3.53 8.76
C LYS A 186 -12.29 4.67 8.16
N ILE A 187 -10.97 4.50 8.05
CA ILE A 187 -10.10 5.51 7.44
C ILE A 187 -10.35 5.60 5.93
N TYR A 188 -10.54 4.47 5.25
CA TYR A 188 -10.92 4.48 3.83
C TYR A 188 -12.29 5.15 3.63
N SER A 189 -13.30 4.81 4.43
CA SER A 189 -14.62 5.44 4.40
C SER A 189 -14.53 6.95 4.60
N GLY A 190 -13.65 7.43 5.50
CA GLY A 190 -13.38 8.85 5.68
C GLY A 190 -12.75 9.51 4.45
N ARG A 191 -11.78 8.85 3.80
CA ARG A 191 -11.16 9.33 2.55
C ARG A 191 -12.15 9.37 1.38
N LEU A 192 -13.12 8.45 1.38
CA LEU A 192 -14.20 8.38 0.39
C LEU A 192 -15.41 9.24 0.77
N HIS A 193 -15.29 10.08 1.80
CA HIS A 193 -16.35 10.99 2.24
C HIS A 193 -17.68 10.28 2.55
N CYS A 194 -17.62 9.11 3.19
CA CYS A 194 -18.83 8.39 3.58
C CYS A 194 -19.75 9.28 4.44
N PRO A 195 -21.09 9.17 4.30
CA PRO A 195 -22.02 10.00 5.07
C PRO A 195 -21.95 9.78 6.58
N ARG A 196 -21.54 8.58 7.00
CA ARG A 196 -21.53 8.16 8.40
C ARG A 196 -20.30 7.33 8.71
N MET A 197 -19.43 7.92 9.53
CA MET A 197 -18.34 7.21 10.21
C MET A 197 -18.74 6.95 11.65
N GLN A 198 -18.55 5.72 12.08
CA GLN A 198 -18.84 5.30 13.44
C GLN A 198 -17.71 4.40 13.96
N ASP A 199 -17.55 4.32 15.28
CA ASP A 199 -16.71 3.32 15.95
C ASP A 199 -17.59 2.22 16.55
N LEU A 200 -16.98 1.10 16.92
CA LEU A 200 -17.70 0.00 17.54
C LEU A 200 -18.56 0.52 18.71
N PRO A 201 -19.89 0.26 18.74
CA PRO A 201 -20.79 0.92 19.67
C PRO A 201 -20.56 0.50 21.13
N PHE A 202 -20.01 -0.69 21.35
CA PHE A 202 -19.75 -1.26 22.68
C PHE A 202 -18.33 -1.82 22.78
N VAL A 203 -17.82 -1.90 23.99
CA VAL A 203 -16.49 -2.46 24.25
C VAL A 203 -16.48 -3.96 23.90
N PRO A 204 -15.46 -4.47 23.18
CA PRO A 204 -15.33 -5.90 22.94
C PRO A 204 -15.41 -6.72 24.24
N GLY A 205 -16.15 -7.82 24.22
CA GLY A 205 -16.39 -8.65 25.41
C GLY A 205 -17.59 -8.26 26.26
N THR A 206 -18.31 -7.19 25.90
CA THR A 206 -19.58 -6.84 26.55
C THR A 206 -20.62 -7.93 26.31
N VAL A 207 -21.30 -8.39 27.36
CA VAL A 207 -22.50 -9.24 27.23
C VAL A 207 -23.67 -8.33 26.87
N LEU A 208 -24.16 -8.43 25.65
CA LEU A 208 -25.11 -7.47 25.09
C LEU A 208 -26.54 -7.68 25.61
N SER A 209 -27.23 -6.57 25.89
CA SER A 209 -28.70 -6.55 25.98
C SER A 209 -29.35 -6.66 24.58
N PHE A 210 -30.68 -6.80 24.54
CA PHE A 210 -31.43 -6.79 23.28
C PHE A 210 -31.27 -5.46 22.53
N GLU A 211 -31.35 -4.34 23.25
CA GLU A 211 -31.18 -2.99 22.73
C GLU A 211 -29.77 -2.78 22.17
N GLN A 212 -28.75 -3.28 22.88
CA GLN A 212 -27.37 -3.22 22.41
C GLN A 212 -27.16 -4.09 21.16
N ALA A 213 -27.74 -5.29 21.10
CA ALA A 213 -27.68 -6.13 19.91
C ALA A 213 -28.34 -5.47 18.69
N ALA A 214 -29.46 -4.76 18.87
CA ALA A 214 -30.11 -3.97 17.81
C ALA A 214 -29.18 -2.84 17.30
N ILE A 215 -28.51 -2.13 18.21
CA ILE A 215 -27.52 -1.10 17.84
C ILE A 215 -26.32 -1.70 17.10
N VAL A 216 -25.82 -2.87 17.52
CA VAL A 216 -24.74 -3.59 16.82
C VAL A 216 -25.19 -4.01 15.42
N ARG A 217 -26.42 -4.51 15.25
CA ARG A 217 -26.95 -4.86 13.93
C ARG A 217 -27.02 -3.64 12.99
N TRP A 218 -27.46 -2.51 13.51
CA TRP A 218 -27.50 -1.25 12.76
C TRP A 218 -26.09 -0.75 12.40
N TYR A 219 -25.13 -0.89 13.31
CA TYR A 219 -23.71 -0.62 13.06
C TYR A 219 -23.14 -1.50 11.95
N CYS A 220 -23.36 -2.82 12.00
CA CYS A 220 -22.86 -3.74 10.98
C CYS A 220 -23.39 -3.38 9.57
N CYS A 221 -24.66 -2.97 9.46
CA CYS A 221 -25.20 -2.49 8.18
C CYS A 221 -24.53 -1.20 7.68
N ASN A 222 -24.01 -0.34 8.57
CA ASN A 222 -23.17 0.79 8.18
C ASN A 222 -21.82 0.32 7.61
N ASP A 223 -21.21 -0.71 8.20
CA ASP A 223 -19.94 -1.27 7.73
C ASP A 223 -20.10 -2.05 6.41
N LEU A 224 -21.25 -2.66 6.16
CA LEU A 224 -21.61 -3.16 4.82
C LEU A 224 -21.62 -2.04 3.79
N ASN A 225 -22.29 -0.91 4.08
CA ASN A 225 -22.32 0.24 3.17
C ASN A 225 -20.90 0.81 2.91
N ASN A 226 -20.07 0.87 3.96
CA ASN A 226 -18.68 1.30 3.84
C ASN A 226 -17.85 0.34 2.97
N THR A 227 -18.03 -0.97 3.15
CA THR A 227 -17.36 -2.00 2.34
C THR A 227 -17.82 -1.95 0.90
N ALA A 228 -19.12 -1.73 0.65
CA ALA A 228 -19.66 -1.55 -0.70
C ALA A 228 -19.10 -0.28 -1.37
N LEU A 229 -19.01 0.83 -0.64
CA LEU A 229 -18.39 2.07 -1.12
C LEU A 229 -16.93 1.85 -1.55
N LEU A 230 -16.15 1.15 -0.71
CA LEU A 230 -14.77 0.81 -1.03
C LEU A 230 -14.67 -0.16 -2.22
N TYR A 231 -15.55 -1.16 -2.29
CA TYR A 231 -15.61 -2.08 -3.42
C TYR A 231 -15.84 -1.34 -4.75
N HIS A 232 -16.78 -0.39 -4.78
CA HIS A 232 -17.07 0.41 -5.97
C HIS A 232 -15.89 1.29 -6.39
N GLU A 233 -15.19 1.90 -5.43
CA GLU A 233 -13.97 2.67 -5.72
C GLU A 233 -12.86 1.78 -6.33
N LEU A 234 -12.83 0.50 -5.95
CA LEU A 234 -11.82 -0.46 -6.41
C LEU A 234 -12.26 -1.30 -7.63
N GLU A 235 -13.40 -0.97 -8.26
CA GLU A 235 -14.01 -1.82 -9.28
C GLU A 235 -13.10 -2.04 -10.50
N ASP A 236 -12.39 -1.01 -10.95
CA ASP A 236 -11.44 -1.11 -12.07
C ASP A 236 -10.26 -2.02 -11.71
N GLN A 237 -9.74 -1.89 -10.49
CA GLN A 237 -8.63 -2.69 -9.96
C GLN A 237 -9.01 -4.15 -9.78
N ILE A 238 -10.28 -4.43 -9.42
CA ILE A 238 -10.82 -5.79 -9.31
C ILE A 238 -11.06 -6.38 -10.70
N THR A 239 -11.72 -5.65 -11.60
CA THR A 239 -11.94 -6.07 -13.00
C THR A 239 -10.64 -6.43 -13.69
N LEU A 240 -9.60 -5.65 -13.44
CA LEU A 240 -8.26 -5.96 -13.89
C LEU A 240 -7.78 -7.33 -13.38
N ARG A 241 -7.85 -7.56 -12.07
CA ARG A 241 -7.44 -8.83 -11.45
C ARG A 241 -8.20 -10.01 -12.00
N GLU A 242 -9.48 -9.84 -12.34
CA GLU A 242 -10.29 -10.87 -12.98
C GLU A 242 -9.82 -11.18 -14.39
N THR A 243 -9.48 -10.15 -15.16
CA THR A 243 -8.98 -10.29 -16.53
C THR A 243 -7.65 -11.04 -16.53
N LEU A 244 -6.69 -10.61 -15.71
CA LEU A 244 -5.41 -11.28 -15.54
C LEU A 244 -5.60 -12.69 -14.97
N GLY A 245 -6.50 -12.87 -14.00
CA GLY A 245 -6.74 -14.18 -13.40
C GLY A 245 -7.28 -15.20 -14.40
N LYS A 246 -8.13 -14.77 -15.34
CA LYS A 246 -8.58 -15.58 -16.48
C LYS A 246 -7.43 -15.90 -17.44
N GLU A 247 -6.58 -14.92 -17.77
CA GLU A 247 -5.43 -15.10 -18.66
C GLU A 247 -4.41 -16.10 -18.10
N TYR A 248 -4.15 -16.06 -16.78
CA TYR A 248 -3.12 -16.86 -16.11
C TYR A 248 -3.66 -18.09 -15.36
N GLY A 249 -4.98 -18.30 -15.33
CA GLY A 249 -5.62 -19.46 -14.67
C GLY A 249 -5.49 -19.47 -13.15
N VAL A 250 -5.42 -18.30 -12.51
CA VAL A 250 -5.22 -18.13 -11.05
C VAL A 250 -6.12 -17.03 -10.51
N ASP A 251 -6.65 -17.18 -9.28
CA ASP A 251 -7.45 -16.12 -8.67
C ASP A 251 -6.55 -15.00 -8.11
N LEU A 252 -6.70 -13.81 -8.69
CA LEU A 252 -5.92 -12.62 -8.35
C LEU A 252 -6.77 -11.54 -7.65
N ARG A 253 -8.07 -11.75 -7.45
CA ARG A 253 -9.01 -10.70 -7.03
C ARG A 253 -8.70 -10.11 -5.66
N SER A 254 -8.05 -10.87 -4.79
CA SER A 254 -7.63 -10.46 -3.44
C SER A 254 -6.12 -10.25 -3.32
N ARG A 255 -5.40 -10.12 -4.44
CA ARG A 255 -3.94 -9.98 -4.45
C ARG A 255 -3.53 -8.52 -4.53
N SER A 256 -2.45 -8.16 -3.85
CA SER A 256 -1.83 -6.86 -4.03
C SER A 256 -1.14 -6.76 -5.38
N ASP A 257 -0.95 -5.52 -5.83
CA ASP A 257 -0.25 -5.16 -7.06
C ASP A 257 1.09 -5.91 -7.23
N ALA A 258 1.86 -5.99 -6.13
CA ALA A 258 3.13 -6.68 -6.08
C ALA A 258 2.99 -8.22 -6.20
N GLN A 259 1.92 -8.82 -5.69
CA GLN A 259 1.67 -10.26 -5.81
C GLN A 259 1.21 -10.63 -7.23
N ILE A 260 0.42 -9.76 -7.89
CA ILE A 260 0.03 -9.91 -9.29
C ILE A 260 1.28 -9.89 -10.17
N ALA A 261 2.13 -8.87 -9.98
CA ALA A 261 3.41 -8.73 -10.67
C ALA A 261 4.26 -10.01 -10.62
N GLU A 262 4.45 -10.53 -9.41
CA GLU A 262 5.20 -11.74 -9.15
C GLU A 262 4.59 -12.96 -9.86
N THR A 263 3.26 -13.10 -9.84
CA THR A 263 2.56 -14.20 -10.49
C THR A 263 2.70 -14.15 -12.01
N VAL A 264 2.48 -12.98 -12.60
CA VAL A 264 2.59 -12.74 -14.05
C VAL A 264 4.02 -13.01 -14.53
N ILE A 265 5.02 -12.38 -13.90
CA ILE A 265 6.43 -12.53 -14.29
C ILE A 265 6.89 -13.98 -14.09
N SER A 266 6.53 -14.62 -12.97
CA SER A 266 6.86 -16.02 -12.73
C SER A 266 6.31 -16.92 -13.84
N HIS A 267 5.05 -16.73 -14.22
CA HIS A 267 4.41 -17.61 -15.19
C HIS A 267 5.07 -17.50 -16.56
N GLU A 268 5.35 -16.28 -17.01
CA GLU A 268 5.99 -16.04 -18.31
C GLU A 268 7.46 -16.48 -18.33
N VAL A 269 8.22 -16.30 -17.24
CA VAL A 269 9.59 -16.82 -17.14
C VAL A 269 9.60 -18.35 -17.19
N VAL A 270 8.63 -19.02 -16.56
CA VAL A 270 8.52 -20.48 -16.59
C VAL A 270 8.19 -20.99 -17.99
N LYS A 271 7.33 -20.31 -18.74
CA LYS A 271 7.05 -20.65 -20.15
C LYS A 271 8.32 -20.63 -21.01
N LEU A 272 9.20 -19.67 -20.79
CA LEU A 272 10.45 -19.51 -21.56
C LEU A 272 11.55 -20.47 -21.10
N ASN A 273 11.73 -20.64 -19.79
CA ASN A 273 12.82 -21.44 -19.22
C ASN A 273 12.47 -22.94 -19.11
N GLY A 274 11.19 -23.31 -19.22
CA GLY A 274 10.71 -24.69 -19.07
C GLY A 274 10.75 -25.24 -17.64
N ALA A 275 11.20 -24.47 -16.66
CA ALA A 275 11.33 -24.88 -15.27
C ALA A 275 10.88 -23.80 -14.29
N ARG A 276 10.27 -24.22 -13.18
CA ARG A 276 9.84 -23.32 -12.10
C ARG A 276 11.04 -22.74 -11.36
N SER A 277 11.18 -21.42 -11.38
CA SER A 277 12.16 -20.72 -10.58
C SER A 277 11.87 -20.87 -9.09
N LYS A 278 12.93 -21.06 -8.29
CA LYS A 278 12.83 -21.05 -6.83
C LYS A 278 13.22 -19.68 -6.31
N ARG A 279 12.64 -19.33 -5.16
CA ARG A 279 13.09 -18.18 -4.38
C ARG A 279 14.58 -18.35 -4.04
N PRO A 280 15.41 -17.32 -4.23
CA PRO A 280 16.81 -17.40 -3.85
C PRO A 280 16.96 -17.27 -2.33
N GLU A 281 17.98 -17.93 -1.77
CA GLU A 281 18.39 -17.75 -0.39
C GLU A 281 19.68 -16.94 -0.38
N ILE A 282 19.62 -15.75 0.21
CA ILE A 282 20.77 -14.85 0.35
C ILE A 282 21.06 -14.73 1.84
N PRO A 283 22.22 -15.21 2.33
CA PRO A 283 22.53 -15.19 3.75
C PRO A 283 22.56 -13.77 4.32
N PRO A 284 22.06 -13.55 5.55
CA PRO A 284 22.36 -12.35 6.32
C PRO A 284 23.87 -12.07 6.37
N GLY A 285 24.24 -10.80 6.31
CA GLY A 285 25.64 -10.37 6.24
C GLY A 285 26.26 -10.41 4.85
N THR A 286 25.54 -10.86 3.81
CA THR A 286 26.01 -10.76 2.41
C THR A 286 26.28 -9.30 2.06
N ARG A 287 27.49 -9.03 1.56
CA ARG A 287 27.95 -7.70 1.15
C ARG A 287 28.06 -7.60 -0.35
N PHE A 288 27.65 -6.47 -0.91
CA PHE A 288 27.86 -6.16 -2.32
C PHE A 288 28.01 -4.65 -2.53
N LYS A 289 28.62 -4.25 -3.64
CA LYS A 289 28.80 -2.86 -4.06
C LYS A 289 27.88 -2.50 -5.22
N TYR A 290 27.57 -1.23 -5.35
CA TYR A 290 26.89 -0.68 -6.52
C TYR A 290 27.82 -0.71 -7.74
N ASN A 291 27.32 -1.16 -8.90
CA ASN A 291 28.09 -1.17 -10.13
C ASN A 291 27.81 0.11 -10.92
N MET A 292 28.77 1.04 -10.95
CA MET A 292 28.59 2.35 -11.59
C MET A 292 28.49 2.24 -13.12
N PRO A 293 27.37 2.65 -13.75
CA PRO A 293 27.30 2.76 -15.20
C PRO A 293 28.25 3.84 -15.72
N SER A 294 28.87 3.60 -16.88
CA SER A 294 29.89 4.50 -17.45
C SER A 294 29.35 5.89 -17.83
N PHE A 295 28.04 5.99 -18.10
CA PHE A 295 27.38 7.24 -18.46
C PHE A 295 27.10 8.15 -17.25
N VAL A 296 27.18 7.64 -16.02
CA VAL A 296 26.98 8.46 -14.81
C VAL A 296 28.25 9.26 -14.55
N GLN A 297 28.21 10.54 -14.89
CA GLN A 297 29.35 11.45 -14.80
C GLN A 297 28.92 12.81 -14.28
N TYR A 298 29.79 13.44 -13.50
CA TYR A 298 29.55 14.75 -12.88
C TYR A 298 30.72 15.69 -13.13
N SER A 299 30.42 16.99 -13.18
CA SER A 299 31.42 18.02 -13.46
C SER A 299 32.01 18.61 -12.18
N SER A 300 31.18 18.84 -11.15
CA SER A 300 31.62 19.47 -9.91
C SER A 300 32.48 18.53 -9.04
N ASP A 301 33.41 19.09 -8.29
CA ASP A 301 34.21 18.32 -7.32
C ASP A 301 33.34 17.70 -6.23
N ALA A 302 32.29 18.41 -5.79
CA ALA A 302 31.34 17.92 -4.79
C ALA A 302 30.61 16.66 -5.28
N MET A 303 30.10 16.67 -6.51
CA MET A 303 29.40 15.50 -7.05
C MET A 303 30.34 14.37 -7.45
N ARG A 304 31.57 14.66 -7.88
CA ARG A 304 32.61 13.63 -8.05
C ARG A 304 32.98 12.97 -6.74
N TRP A 305 33.00 13.71 -5.63
CA TRP A 305 33.18 13.13 -4.29
C TRP A 305 32.00 12.25 -3.88
N VAL A 306 30.74 12.72 -4.08
CA VAL A 306 29.54 11.90 -3.82
C VAL A 306 29.59 10.59 -4.61
N LEU A 307 29.98 10.64 -5.89
CA LEU A 307 30.14 9.46 -6.75
C LEU A 307 31.14 8.46 -6.16
N GLU A 308 32.24 8.95 -5.58
CA GLU A 308 33.27 8.12 -4.98
C GLU A 308 32.81 7.48 -3.65
N VAL A 309 32.03 8.21 -2.84
CA VAL A 309 31.39 7.64 -1.64
C VAL A 309 30.46 6.49 -2.04
N VAL A 310 29.59 6.71 -3.03
CA VAL A 310 28.64 5.69 -3.50
C VAL A 310 29.36 4.47 -4.10
N ARG A 311 30.47 4.68 -4.81
CA ARG A 311 31.30 3.60 -5.39
C ARG A 311 31.90 2.70 -4.31
N ASN A 312 32.33 3.28 -3.19
CA ASN A 312 33.10 2.58 -2.18
C ASN A 312 32.28 1.96 -1.05
N VAL A 313 31.02 2.34 -0.90
CA VAL A 313 30.16 1.83 0.19
C VAL A 313 29.75 0.37 0.00
N ASP A 314 29.60 -0.37 1.09
CA ASP A 314 29.06 -1.72 1.08
C ASP A 314 27.58 -1.71 1.47
N PHE A 315 26.75 -2.37 0.65
CA PHE A 315 25.39 -2.71 1.01
C PHE A 315 25.36 -4.08 1.67
N VAL A 316 24.61 -4.20 2.77
CA VAL A 316 24.56 -5.41 3.59
C VAL A 316 23.14 -5.91 3.73
N VAL A 317 22.94 -7.21 3.48
CA VAL A 317 21.67 -7.91 3.77
C VAL A 317 21.55 -8.12 5.28
N SER A 318 20.48 -7.60 5.88
CA SER A 318 20.21 -7.72 7.32
C SER A 318 19.69 -9.11 7.70
N GLU A 319 19.55 -9.36 9.00
CA GLU A 319 18.93 -10.59 9.56
C GLU A 319 17.51 -10.83 9.04
N SER A 320 16.78 -9.75 8.73
CA SER A 320 15.43 -9.85 8.16
C SER A 320 15.42 -10.29 6.69
N GLY A 321 16.58 -10.30 6.02
CA GLY A 321 16.69 -10.46 4.57
C GLY A 321 16.46 -9.15 3.79
N GLU A 322 16.22 -8.02 4.45
CA GLU A 322 16.12 -6.71 3.77
C GLU A 322 17.49 -6.02 3.71
N VAL A 323 17.67 -5.11 2.74
CA VAL A 323 18.87 -4.26 2.63
C VAL A 323 18.56 -2.84 3.07
N GLY A 324 19.40 -2.30 3.95
CA GLY A 324 19.39 -0.93 4.45
C GLY A 324 20.24 0.03 3.62
N MET A 325 19.98 1.35 3.71
CA MET A 325 20.96 2.34 3.28
C MET A 325 22.16 2.27 4.25
N PRO A 326 23.39 2.19 3.74
CA PRO A 326 24.57 2.31 4.58
C PRO A 326 24.59 3.66 5.30
N PRO A 327 25.13 3.75 6.54
CA PRO A 327 25.22 5.00 7.30
C PRO A 327 25.86 6.14 6.50
N GLU A 328 26.89 5.82 5.71
CA GLU A 328 27.64 6.76 4.88
C GLU A 328 26.75 7.47 3.85
N LEU A 329 25.73 6.79 3.32
CA LEU A 329 24.78 7.37 2.37
C LEU A 329 23.52 7.90 3.04
N LYS A 330 23.07 7.28 4.13
CA LYS A 330 21.83 7.65 4.83
C LYS A 330 21.88 9.09 5.34
N ASP A 331 23.03 9.50 5.88
CA ASP A 331 23.19 10.83 6.47
C ASP A 331 23.78 11.84 5.47
N LEU A 332 24.18 11.37 4.28
CA LEU A 332 24.77 12.18 3.23
C LEU A 332 23.79 13.26 2.77
N ALA A 333 24.19 14.51 2.91
CA ALA A 333 23.46 15.66 2.44
C ALA A 333 24.19 16.21 1.20
N ILE A 334 23.49 16.29 0.07
CA ILE A 334 24.07 16.60 -1.23
C ILE A 334 23.60 18.00 -1.64
N PRO A 335 24.39 19.05 -1.40
CA PRO A 335 24.04 20.40 -1.85
C PRO A 335 24.33 20.54 -3.35
N ILE A 336 23.32 20.94 -4.13
CA ILE A 336 23.48 21.31 -5.54
C ILE A 336 22.68 22.58 -5.78
N GLY A 337 23.37 23.64 -6.23
CA GLY A 337 22.76 24.96 -6.38
C GLY A 337 22.16 25.47 -5.06
N GLY A 338 20.89 25.86 -5.09
CA GLY A 338 20.14 26.28 -3.90
C GLY A 338 19.48 25.15 -3.11
N GLY A 339 19.51 23.91 -3.61
CA GLY A 339 18.80 22.76 -3.05
C GLY A 339 19.67 21.85 -2.19
N LEU A 340 19.01 21.04 -1.34
CA LEU A 340 19.64 19.99 -0.54
C LEU A 340 18.95 18.66 -0.79
N TYR A 341 19.71 17.67 -1.26
CA TYR A 341 19.19 16.37 -1.69
C TYR A 341 19.71 15.23 -0.81
N ARG A 342 18.91 14.17 -0.69
CA ARG A 342 19.22 12.96 0.07
C ARG A 342 18.83 11.70 -0.69
N MET A 343 19.69 10.71 -0.60
CA MET A 343 19.52 9.38 -1.19
C MET A 343 18.86 8.44 -0.18
N GLY A 344 17.89 7.64 -0.61
CA GLY A 344 17.23 6.62 0.23
C GLY A 344 16.98 5.31 -0.50
N ILE A 345 16.57 4.24 0.18
CA ILE A 345 16.20 2.98 -0.51
C ILE A 345 14.97 3.16 -1.42
N GLY A 346 14.12 4.15 -1.12
CA GLY A 346 12.91 4.42 -1.90
C GLY A 346 13.10 5.36 -3.10
N GLY A 347 14.21 6.09 -3.18
CA GLY A 347 14.36 7.15 -4.18
C GLY A 347 15.12 8.38 -3.67
N LEU A 348 15.26 9.36 -4.56
CA LEU A 348 15.83 10.67 -4.26
C LEU A 348 14.78 11.54 -3.58
N HIS A 349 15.19 12.37 -2.62
CA HIS A 349 14.33 13.38 -2.02
C HIS A 349 15.07 14.69 -1.81
N SER A 350 14.42 15.81 -2.13
CA SER A 350 14.84 17.13 -1.68
C SER A 350 14.45 17.36 -0.20
N SER A 351 15.14 18.26 0.49
CA SER A 351 15.08 18.43 1.96
C SER A 351 14.52 19.78 2.39
N GLU A 352 13.32 20.12 1.91
CA GLU A 352 12.61 21.33 2.33
C GLU A 352 11.77 21.06 3.60
N GLN A 353 11.80 21.96 4.59
CA GLN A 353 10.89 21.85 5.74
C GLN A 353 9.50 22.42 5.43
N LYS A 354 9.46 23.62 4.83
CA LYS A 354 8.26 24.32 4.34
C LYS A 354 8.68 25.24 3.21
N ALA A 355 8.14 25.03 2.02
CA ALA A 355 8.41 25.85 0.86
C ALA A 355 7.12 26.13 0.07
N ALA A 356 7.05 27.30 -0.55
CA ALA A 356 6.01 27.66 -1.51
C ALA A 356 6.69 28.38 -2.67
N HIS A 357 6.53 27.85 -3.87
CA HIS A 357 7.11 28.42 -5.08
C HIS A 357 5.99 28.97 -5.96
N PHE A 358 6.21 30.16 -6.51
CA PHE A 358 5.29 30.82 -7.40
C PHE A 358 6.00 31.11 -8.72
N ALA A 359 5.30 30.87 -9.82
CA ALA A 359 5.66 31.41 -11.12
C ALA A 359 5.33 32.92 -11.16
N ASP A 360 6.08 33.68 -11.95
CA ASP A 360 5.90 35.12 -12.10
C ASP A 360 6.01 35.56 -13.57
N GLU A 361 6.15 36.85 -13.81
CA GLU A 361 6.28 37.41 -15.16
C GLU A 361 7.49 36.85 -15.91
N ASN A 362 8.56 36.46 -15.20
CA ASN A 362 9.84 36.05 -15.77
C ASN A 362 10.15 34.56 -15.59
N THR A 363 9.43 33.84 -14.73
CA THR A 363 9.69 32.44 -14.39
C THR A 363 8.46 31.56 -14.56
N VAL A 364 8.69 30.29 -14.87
CA VAL A 364 7.67 29.23 -14.93
C VAL A 364 8.08 28.07 -14.02
N LEU A 365 7.10 27.38 -13.46
CA LEU A 365 7.30 26.12 -12.75
C LEU A 365 6.98 24.98 -13.70
N ILE A 366 7.94 24.06 -13.86
CA ILE A 366 7.83 22.93 -14.77
C ILE A 366 8.07 21.67 -13.97
N ASP A 367 7.10 20.75 -14.02
CA ASP A 367 7.22 19.40 -13.48
C ASP A 367 7.71 18.46 -14.58
N ARG A 368 8.81 17.74 -14.32
CA ARG A 368 9.39 16.76 -15.23
C ARG A 368 9.56 15.43 -14.49
N ASP A 369 8.82 14.42 -14.96
CA ASP A 369 8.83 13.04 -14.44
C ASP A 369 9.27 12.09 -15.56
N VAL A 370 10.14 11.13 -15.22
CA VAL A 370 10.69 10.16 -16.15
C VAL A 370 9.73 8.97 -16.31
N ALA A 371 9.11 8.86 -17.49
CA ALA A 371 8.12 7.83 -17.75
C ALA A 371 8.71 6.40 -17.64
N SER A 372 8.19 5.61 -16.70
CA SER A 372 8.64 4.22 -16.47
C SER A 372 10.11 4.15 -16.05
N TYR A 373 10.50 5.02 -15.13
CA TYR A 373 11.90 5.26 -14.79
C TYR A 373 12.70 4.00 -14.44
N TYR A 374 12.37 3.36 -13.31
CA TYR A 374 13.02 2.12 -12.88
C TYR A 374 12.92 0.99 -13.92
N PRO A 375 11.79 0.81 -14.63
CA PRO A 375 11.71 -0.14 -15.73
C PRO A 375 12.72 0.11 -16.85
N ASN A 376 12.90 1.37 -17.28
CA ASN A 376 13.88 1.73 -18.29
C ASN A 376 15.30 1.50 -17.78
N ILE A 377 15.60 1.80 -16.52
CA ILE A 377 16.90 1.49 -15.89
C ILE A 377 17.20 -0.01 -15.97
N ILE A 378 16.23 -0.86 -15.60
CA ILE A 378 16.35 -2.33 -15.67
C ILE A 378 16.67 -2.78 -17.11
N LEU A 379 15.92 -2.28 -18.09
CA LEU A 379 16.05 -2.70 -19.49
C LEU A 379 17.32 -2.17 -20.17
N ASN A 380 17.67 -0.90 -19.94
CA ASN A 380 18.82 -0.24 -20.57
C ASN A 380 20.14 -0.82 -20.06
N GLN A 381 20.21 -1.18 -18.78
CA GLN A 381 21.40 -1.80 -18.20
C GLN A 381 21.39 -3.35 -18.27
N GLY A 382 20.33 -3.96 -18.81
CA GLY A 382 20.23 -5.42 -18.91
C GLY A 382 20.23 -6.12 -17.55
N LEU A 383 19.53 -5.55 -16.57
CA LEU A 383 19.53 -6.04 -15.20
C LEU A 383 18.43 -7.08 -14.95
N PHE A 384 18.76 -8.19 -14.29
CA PHE A 384 17.80 -9.25 -13.97
C PHE A 384 18.18 -10.00 -12.69
N PRO A 385 17.20 -10.59 -11.99
CA PRO A 385 17.49 -11.52 -10.90
C PRO A 385 18.21 -12.76 -11.45
N GLN A 386 19.41 -13.04 -10.94
CA GLN A 386 20.31 -14.05 -11.50
C GLN A 386 19.67 -15.45 -11.65
N HIS A 387 18.84 -15.85 -10.69
CA HIS A 387 18.14 -17.14 -10.70
C HIS A 387 16.93 -17.20 -11.65
N LEU A 388 16.45 -16.07 -12.17
CA LEU A 388 15.43 -16.02 -13.22
C LEU A 388 16.07 -16.00 -14.62
N GLY A 389 17.33 -15.58 -14.70
CA GLY A 389 18.09 -15.50 -15.94
C GLY A 389 17.58 -14.44 -16.91
N VAL A 390 18.18 -14.42 -18.11
CA VAL A 390 17.93 -13.42 -19.16
C VAL A 390 16.48 -13.45 -19.66
N ALA A 391 15.77 -14.57 -19.50
CA ALA A 391 14.35 -14.67 -19.83
C ALA A 391 13.50 -13.61 -19.10
N PHE A 392 13.89 -13.21 -17.88
CA PHE A 392 13.26 -12.10 -17.17
C PHE A 392 13.25 -10.81 -18.02
N LEU A 393 14.37 -10.45 -18.66
CA LEU A 393 14.46 -9.25 -19.48
C LEU A 393 13.52 -9.30 -20.70
N HIS A 394 13.34 -10.50 -21.28
CA HIS A 394 12.42 -10.67 -22.41
C HIS A 394 10.97 -10.39 -21.99
N VAL A 395 10.53 -11.04 -20.91
CA VAL A 395 9.19 -10.83 -20.33
C VAL A 395 9.00 -9.38 -19.93
N TYR A 396 9.97 -8.80 -19.21
CA TYR A 396 9.89 -7.44 -18.71
C TYR A 396 9.82 -6.42 -19.85
N ARG A 397 10.57 -6.63 -20.95
CA ARG A 397 10.50 -5.79 -22.16
C ARG A 397 9.14 -5.89 -22.83
N GLN A 398 8.56 -7.09 -22.95
CA GLN A 398 7.22 -7.26 -23.51
C GLN A 398 6.16 -6.51 -22.70
N LEU A 399 6.22 -6.58 -21.37
CA LEU A 399 5.33 -5.82 -20.49
C LEU A 399 5.49 -4.30 -20.71
N VAL A 400 6.72 -3.77 -20.65
CA VAL A 400 6.97 -2.33 -20.86
C VAL A 400 6.45 -1.87 -22.22
N THR A 401 6.75 -2.59 -23.30
CA THR A 401 6.29 -2.25 -24.65
C THR A 401 4.77 -2.30 -24.78
N ARG A 402 4.12 -3.35 -24.25
CA ARG A 402 2.64 -3.47 -24.25
C ARG A 402 1.99 -2.32 -23.50
N ARG A 403 2.58 -1.88 -22.38
CA ARG A 403 2.12 -0.69 -21.65
C ARG A 403 2.25 0.59 -22.45
N LEU A 404 3.40 0.83 -23.07
CA LEU A 404 3.62 2.03 -23.88
C LEU A 404 2.64 2.09 -25.06
N HIS A 405 2.41 0.96 -25.71
CA HIS A 405 1.39 0.85 -26.75
C HIS A 405 -0.02 1.16 -26.21
N ALA A 406 -0.41 0.59 -25.07
CA ALA A 406 -1.70 0.86 -24.43
C ALA A 406 -1.88 2.35 -24.06
N LYS A 407 -0.82 3.01 -23.55
CA LYS A 407 -0.85 4.46 -23.29
C LYS A 407 -1.07 5.26 -24.58
N HIS A 408 -0.42 4.86 -25.67
CA HIS A 408 -0.54 5.53 -26.96
C HIS A 408 -1.94 5.33 -27.59
N THR A 409 -2.54 4.16 -27.45
CA THR A 409 -3.88 3.85 -28.00
C THR A 409 -5.02 4.31 -27.09
N GLY A 410 -4.72 4.82 -25.89
CA GLY A 410 -5.72 5.25 -24.92
C GLY A 410 -6.38 4.10 -24.13
N ASP A 411 -5.85 2.88 -24.21
CA ASP A 411 -6.29 1.74 -23.41
C ASP A 411 -5.77 1.89 -21.96
N LYS A 412 -6.50 2.68 -21.17
CA LYS A 412 -6.15 2.99 -19.77
C LYS A 412 -6.09 1.73 -18.90
N VAL A 413 -7.05 0.81 -19.07
CA VAL A 413 -7.14 -0.40 -18.25
C VAL A 413 -5.89 -1.26 -18.42
N THR A 414 -5.47 -1.52 -19.66
CA THR A 414 -4.24 -2.28 -19.92
C THR A 414 -2.99 -1.51 -19.50
N ALA A 415 -2.96 -0.19 -19.70
CA ALA A 415 -1.80 0.62 -19.33
C ALA A 415 -1.56 0.65 -17.81
N ASP A 416 -2.63 0.82 -17.02
CA ASP A 416 -2.57 0.86 -15.56
C ASP A 416 -2.32 -0.52 -14.96
N SER A 417 -2.91 -1.56 -15.55
CA SER A 417 -2.61 -2.97 -15.28
C SER A 417 -1.13 -3.30 -15.34
N ILE A 418 -0.51 -2.94 -16.46
CA ILE A 418 0.87 -3.29 -16.68
C ILE A 418 1.77 -2.37 -15.85
N LYS A 419 1.36 -1.11 -15.58
CA LYS A 419 2.06 -0.23 -14.62
C LYS A 419 2.16 -0.90 -13.26
N ILE A 420 1.05 -1.45 -12.77
CA ILE A 420 0.95 -2.20 -11.51
C ILE A 420 1.91 -3.39 -11.52
N THR A 421 1.88 -4.19 -12.58
CA THR A 421 2.73 -5.39 -12.74
C THR A 421 4.22 -5.02 -12.72
N ILE A 422 4.59 -3.98 -13.45
CA ILE A 422 5.99 -3.56 -13.60
C ILE A 422 6.53 -2.93 -12.31
N ASN A 423 5.78 -2.01 -11.69
CA ASN A 423 6.19 -1.31 -10.48
C ASN A 423 6.14 -2.25 -9.25
N GLY A 424 5.12 -3.09 -9.16
CA GLY A 424 5.00 -4.12 -8.12
C GLY A 424 6.15 -5.14 -8.21
N GLY A 425 6.59 -5.49 -9.42
CA GLY A 425 7.72 -6.37 -9.65
C GLY A 425 9.05 -5.80 -9.13
N PHE A 426 9.28 -4.50 -9.33
CA PHE A 426 10.47 -3.82 -8.77
C PHE A 426 10.49 -3.87 -7.24
N GLY A 427 9.39 -3.52 -6.56
CA GLY A 427 9.33 -3.54 -5.10
C GLY A 427 9.60 -4.94 -4.51
N LYS A 428 9.26 -5.98 -5.26
CA LYS A 428 9.49 -7.38 -4.90
C LYS A 428 10.96 -7.81 -4.95
N PHE A 429 11.86 -7.02 -5.52
CA PHE A 429 13.31 -7.24 -5.43
C PHE A 429 13.84 -7.11 -4.00
N GLY A 430 13.19 -6.29 -3.16
CA GLY A 430 13.55 -6.13 -1.75
C GLY A 430 12.88 -7.13 -0.79
N SER A 431 11.95 -7.96 -1.27
CA SER A 431 11.17 -8.84 -0.40
C SER A 431 11.81 -10.23 -0.29
N PRO A 432 12.32 -10.66 0.88
CA PRO A 432 12.95 -11.97 1.06
C PRO A 432 11.97 -13.16 0.97
N TYR A 433 10.68 -12.88 0.80
CA TYR A 433 9.62 -13.88 0.59
C TYR A 433 9.23 -14.03 -0.90
N SER A 434 9.77 -13.18 -1.77
CA SER A 434 9.41 -13.11 -3.19
C SER A 434 10.30 -13.99 -4.06
N ILE A 435 9.74 -14.58 -5.12
CA ILE A 435 10.56 -15.23 -6.15
C ILE A 435 11.43 -14.21 -6.89
N LEU A 436 11.03 -12.94 -6.93
CA LEU A 436 11.80 -11.87 -7.59
C LEU A 436 12.93 -11.34 -6.69
N TYR A 437 13.06 -11.82 -5.45
CA TYR A 437 14.02 -11.31 -4.47
C TYR A 437 15.43 -11.18 -5.06
N SER A 438 15.93 -9.95 -5.11
CA SER A 438 17.22 -9.60 -5.66
C SER A 438 17.65 -8.26 -5.06
N PRO A 439 18.19 -8.27 -3.83
CA PRO A 439 18.54 -7.04 -3.11
C PRO A 439 19.62 -6.23 -3.84
N HIS A 440 20.54 -6.91 -4.54
CA HIS A 440 21.53 -6.25 -5.38
C HIS A 440 20.86 -5.47 -6.52
N LEU A 441 19.85 -6.05 -7.16
CA LEU A 441 19.11 -5.40 -8.24
C LEU A 441 18.29 -4.21 -7.75
N LEU A 442 17.66 -4.33 -6.57
CA LEU A 442 16.97 -3.22 -5.92
C LEU A 442 17.91 -2.01 -5.76
N ILE A 443 19.09 -2.23 -5.20
CA ILE A 443 20.09 -1.17 -5.01
C ILE A 443 20.61 -0.65 -6.34
N GLN A 444 20.96 -1.53 -7.29
CA GLN A 444 21.47 -1.14 -8.59
C GLN A 444 20.50 -0.21 -9.33
N VAL A 445 19.20 -0.52 -9.32
CA VAL A 445 18.18 0.28 -10.00
C VAL A 445 17.97 1.61 -9.28
N THR A 446 17.79 1.56 -7.95
CA THR A 446 17.48 2.74 -7.12
C THR A 446 18.60 3.77 -7.14
N ILE A 447 19.84 3.32 -6.89
CA ILE A 447 21.01 4.20 -6.86
C ILE A 447 21.29 4.79 -8.24
N THR A 448 21.10 4.01 -9.32
CA THR A 448 21.22 4.57 -10.68
C THR A 448 20.21 5.69 -10.91
N GLY A 449 18.94 5.49 -10.54
CA GLY A 449 17.91 6.53 -10.72
C GLY A 449 18.26 7.81 -9.96
N GLN A 450 18.69 7.69 -8.72
CA GLN A 450 19.10 8.83 -7.91
C GLN A 450 20.28 9.59 -8.53
N LEU A 451 21.32 8.88 -8.96
CA LEU A 451 22.48 9.50 -9.59
C LEU A 451 22.13 10.13 -10.93
N CYS A 452 21.23 9.54 -11.71
CA CYS A 452 20.77 10.13 -12.96
C CYS A 452 19.97 11.42 -12.72
N LEU A 453 19.06 11.46 -11.75
CA LEU A 453 18.35 12.69 -11.39
C LEU A 453 19.30 13.78 -10.86
N LEU A 454 20.25 13.41 -9.99
CA LEU A 454 21.28 14.33 -9.50
C LEU A 454 22.15 14.87 -10.65
N MET A 455 22.43 14.06 -11.67
CA MET A 455 23.13 14.50 -12.88
C MET A 455 22.34 15.53 -13.67
N LEU A 456 21.01 15.37 -13.80
CA LEU A 456 20.15 16.39 -14.42
C LEU A 456 20.11 17.69 -13.61
N ILE A 457 19.97 17.56 -12.29
CA ILE A 457 19.95 18.70 -11.35
C ILE A 457 21.26 19.48 -11.44
N GLU A 458 22.42 18.82 -11.42
CA GLU A 458 23.72 19.49 -11.58
C GLU A 458 23.80 20.27 -12.89
N ARG A 459 23.39 19.66 -14.01
CA ARG A 459 23.45 20.30 -15.34
C ARG A 459 22.57 21.56 -15.41
N LEU A 460 21.38 21.53 -14.81
CA LEU A 460 20.45 22.67 -14.80
C LEU A 460 20.95 23.80 -13.89
N GLU A 461 21.38 23.47 -12.67
CA GLU A 461 21.92 24.44 -11.71
C GLU A 461 23.19 25.10 -12.24
N ALA A 462 24.05 24.36 -12.95
CA ALA A 462 25.29 24.88 -13.55
C ALA A 462 25.05 25.97 -14.60
N ILE A 463 23.89 25.98 -15.26
CA ILE A 463 23.51 27.01 -16.24
C ILE A 463 22.56 28.07 -15.66
N GLY A 464 22.32 28.05 -14.36
CA GLY A 464 21.47 29.00 -13.65
C GLY A 464 19.97 28.74 -13.81
N ILE A 465 19.55 27.48 -13.98
CA ILE A 465 18.15 27.05 -13.98
C ILE A 465 17.87 26.30 -12.67
N PRO A 466 17.20 26.92 -11.69
CA PRO A 466 16.99 26.32 -10.38
C PRO A 466 16.05 25.10 -10.38
N VAL A 467 16.43 24.08 -9.62
CA VAL A 467 15.56 22.97 -9.22
C VAL A 467 15.11 23.18 -7.78
N VAL A 468 13.79 23.19 -7.58
CA VAL A 468 13.18 23.57 -6.29
C VAL A 468 12.60 22.40 -5.51
N SER A 469 12.44 21.24 -6.15
CA SER A 469 12.05 20.01 -5.50
C SER A 469 12.48 18.80 -6.34
N ALA A 470 12.76 17.69 -5.69
CA ALA A 470 13.03 16.41 -6.34
C ALA A 470 12.39 15.27 -5.54
N ASN A 471 11.85 14.29 -6.26
CA ASN A 471 11.34 13.04 -5.71
C ASN A 471 11.98 11.85 -6.45
N THR A 472 11.40 10.66 -6.28
CA THR A 472 11.96 9.39 -6.76
C THR A 472 12.24 9.35 -8.26
N ASP A 473 11.39 9.95 -9.08
CA ASP A 473 11.36 9.82 -10.53
C ASP A 473 11.25 11.17 -11.28
N GLY A 474 11.19 12.29 -10.56
CA GLY A 474 11.03 13.61 -11.17
C GLY A 474 11.60 14.77 -10.37
N ILE A 475 11.59 15.93 -11.02
CA ILE A 475 12.05 17.21 -10.48
C ILE A 475 11.10 18.34 -10.83
N ILE A 476 10.99 19.32 -9.94
CA ILE A 476 10.28 20.57 -10.17
C ILE A 476 11.30 21.67 -10.42
N ILE A 477 11.18 22.32 -11.57
CA ILE A 477 12.15 23.29 -12.10
C ILE A 477 11.52 24.68 -12.08
N LYS A 478 12.19 25.66 -11.51
CA LYS A 478 11.80 27.08 -11.58
C LYS A 478 12.57 27.77 -12.70
N CYS A 479 12.14 27.56 -13.94
CA CYS A 479 12.85 27.99 -15.14
C CYS A 479 12.58 29.47 -15.48
N PRO A 480 13.61 30.29 -15.70
CA PRO A 480 13.45 31.59 -16.35
C PRO A 480 12.89 31.41 -17.77
N LYS A 481 11.84 32.14 -18.14
CA LYS A 481 11.17 32.02 -19.46
C LYS A 481 12.14 32.19 -20.64
N ALA A 482 13.11 33.09 -20.50
CA ALA A 482 14.15 33.33 -21.51
C ALA A 482 15.13 32.16 -21.70
N ARG A 483 15.14 31.16 -20.80
CA ARG A 483 16.07 30.02 -20.79
C ARG A 483 15.37 28.68 -21.07
N GLN A 484 14.12 28.69 -21.53
CA GLN A 484 13.39 27.44 -21.82
C GLN A 484 14.07 26.59 -22.91
N SER A 485 14.65 27.22 -23.93
CA SER A 485 15.44 26.51 -24.95
C SER A 485 16.65 25.78 -24.36
N ASP A 486 17.30 26.39 -23.37
CA ASP A 486 18.47 25.82 -22.71
C ASP A 486 18.06 24.66 -21.80
N LEU A 487 16.93 24.80 -21.10
CA LEU A 487 16.31 23.72 -20.34
C LEU A 487 16.07 22.50 -21.23
N ASP A 488 15.38 22.69 -22.36
CA ASP A 488 15.05 21.59 -23.27
C ASP A 488 16.32 20.95 -23.86
N ALA A 489 17.35 21.74 -24.18
CA ALA A 489 18.63 21.21 -24.64
C ALA A 489 19.35 20.38 -23.58
N VAL A 490 19.33 20.81 -22.30
CA VAL A 490 19.91 20.05 -21.18
C VAL A 490 19.15 18.74 -20.96
N ILE A 491 17.82 18.77 -20.98
CA ILE A 491 16.99 17.57 -20.86
C ILE A 491 17.30 16.61 -22.01
N GLN A 492 17.30 17.08 -23.26
CA GLN A 492 17.60 16.23 -24.42
C GLN A 492 19.02 15.63 -24.35
N GLY A 493 20.01 16.39 -23.90
CA GLY A 493 21.36 15.88 -23.68
C GLY A 493 21.40 14.80 -22.59
N TRP A 494 20.66 15.01 -21.50
CA TRP A 494 20.54 14.02 -20.43
C TRP A 494 19.80 12.75 -20.88
N GLU A 495 18.70 12.88 -21.62
CA GLU A 495 17.96 11.75 -22.22
C GLU A 495 18.86 10.95 -23.16
N LYS A 496 19.68 11.61 -23.96
CA LYS A 496 20.65 10.96 -24.86
C LYS A 496 21.71 10.18 -24.09
N ASP A 497 22.27 10.75 -23.03
CA ASP A 497 23.33 10.12 -22.25
C ASP A 497 22.83 8.93 -21.43
N THR A 498 21.57 8.99 -20.97
CA THR A 498 20.97 8.00 -20.07
C THR A 498 20.04 7.00 -20.78
N SER A 499 19.63 7.31 -22.01
CA SER A 499 18.65 6.56 -22.81
C SER A 499 17.25 6.47 -22.16
N PHE A 500 16.82 7.51 -21.44
CA PHE A 500 15.50 7.58 -20.79
C PHE A 500 14.42 8.27 -21.61
#